data_AF-A0A413VTU0-F1
#
_entry.id   AF-A0A413VTU0-F1
#
_cell.length_a   1.000
_cell.length_b   1.000
_cell.length_c   1.000
_cell.angle_alpha   90.00
_cell.angle_beta   90.00
_cell.angle_gamma   90.00
#
_symmetry.space_group_name_H-M   'P 1'
#
loop_
_entity.id
_entity.type
_entity.pdbx_description
1 polymer ?
#
loop_
_entity_poly.entity_id
_entity_poly.type
_entity_poly.pdbx_seq_one_letter_code
_entity_poly.pdbx_strand_id
1 'polypeptide(L)'
;MPPFAEVFLPFIFLNLKITNMKHLTLRLLFYLALPLLWGCSNDDNSLAGPSANGSLIEFNPTENYKGSYEVSIQESGALLFIKVDGVQQSDEFIVRKTENNEDLYLDWGYKYAGIIGDELGYYQRTYRSDTIMVGLGFKDNWSVGEYDLLLVRGDTYQKLDRFKFCILKDITVDLTQKEGGVIGVAADGWLDISTYGSVDSLEFVNKSTGEIIESISSTYQADEAKEYLPVKFSYEKYPTGEYEMWIKRWDYGFRQKICEFDLFQYAFVNSDPIVKAEDGNYYIQFYVSDFDETRDTYAIVDTPDQSYYYDDGNLSKANWDPETLIYRLKLDDANWFGRKKDGISFTMQLTIKGLDITVTGHNKLQLSE
;
A
#
# COMPACT_ATOMS: atom_id res chain seq x y z
N MET A 1 44.15 -1.09 8.72
CA MET A 1 43.44 -0.54 9.90
C MET A 1 44.49 0.12 10.79
N PRO A 2 44.28 1.35 11.28
CA PRO A 2 43.08 1.82 12.00
C PRO A 2 42.06 2.54 11.09
N PRO A 3 40.87 2.87 11.62
CA PRO A 3 39.63 2.95 10.84
C PRO A 3 39.36 4.37 10.34
N PHE A 4 38.81 4.48 9.13
CA PHE A 4 37.99 5.64 8.80
C PHE A 4 36.71 5.52 9.63
N ALA A 5 36.60 6.35 10.66
CA ALA A 5 35.35 6.57 11.35
C ALA A 5 34.41 7.29 10.38
N GLU A 6 33.33 6.65 9.98
CA GLU A 6 32.15 7.34 9.49
C GLU A 6 31.67 8.27 10.60
N VAL A 7 31.81 9.58 10.38
CA VAL A 7 31.18 10.57 11.25
C VAL A 7 29.71 10.61 10.88
N PHE A 8 28.93 9.72 11.50
CA PHE A 8 27.50 9.93 11.65
C PHE A 8 27.28 11.14 12.55
N LEU A 9 26.77 12.23 11.98
CA LEU A 9 26.20 13.32 12.77
C LEU A 9 24.84 12.86 13.29
N PRO A 10 24.60 12.81 14.62
CA PRO A 10 23.29 12.50 15.15
C PRO A 10 22.38 13.72 14.98
N PHE A 11 21.26 13.54 14.27
CA PHE A 11 20.15 14.49 14.34
C PHE A 11 19.56 14.43 15.76
N ILE A 12 19.86 15.44 16.58
CA ILE A 12 19.20 15.63 17.86
C ILE A 12 17.81 16.21 17.57
N PHE A 13 16.79 15.35 17.57
CA PHE A 13 15.40 15.80 17.68
C PHE A 13 15.13 16.25 19.13
N LEU A 14 15.05 17.56 19.33
CA LEU A 14 14.56 18.12 20.58
C LEU A 14 13.03 17.96 20.64
N ASN A 15 12.56 16.91 21.29
CA ASN A 15 11.15 16.71 21.62
C ASN A 15 10.66 17.78 22.60
N LEU A 16 10.00 18.82 22.10
CA LEU A 16 9.27 19.78 22.94
C LEU A 16 7.76 19.49 22.84
N LYS A 17 7.30 18.67 23.79
CA LYS A 17 5.87 18.43 24.05
C LYS A 17 5.31 19.64 24.80
N ILE A 18 4.55 20.51 24.13
CA ILE A 18 3.79 21.57 24.81
C ILE A 18 2.30 21.30 24.64
N THR A 19 1.73 20.70 25.68
CA THR A 19 0.30 20.53 25.91
C THR A 19 -0.34 21.86 26.32
N ASN A 20 -1.39 22.24 25.58
CA ASN A 20 -2.48 23.12 25.95
C ASN A 20 -2.22 24.59 26.35
N MET A 21 -2.67 25.43 25.42
CA MET A 21 -3.49 26.64 25.57
C MET A 21 -2.88 28.00 25.90
N LYS A 22 -3.17 28.90 24.93
CA LYS A 22 -3.65 30.29 25.05
C LYS A 22 -2.65 31.35 25.51
N HIS A 23 -2.18 32.11 24.51
CA HIS A 23 -1.52 33.41 24.58
C HIS A 23 -0.23 33.49 25.40
N LEU A 24 0.90 33.27 24.74
CA LEU A 24 2.13 33.99 25.10
C LEU A 24 2.93 34.35 23.84
N THR A 25 2.80 35.61 23.44
CA THR A 25 3.69 36.29 22.51
C THR A 25 5.07 36.39 23.18
N LEU A 26 6.05 35.60 22.75
CA LEU A 26 7.45 35.86 23.07
C LEU A 26 8.30 35.81 21.80
N ARG A 27 8.69 37.01 21.38
CA ARG A 27 9.66 37.33 20.34
C ARG A 27 11.02 36.70 20.67
N LEU A 28 11.62 36.00 19.72
CA LEU A 28 13.07 35.95 19.59
C LEU A 28 13.46 36.14 18.10
N LEU A 29 13.86 37.38 17.82
CA LEU A 29 14.71 37.88 16.74
C LEU A 29 14.69 37.14 15.38
N PHE A 30 13.68 37.44 14.57
CA PHE A 30 13.87 37.60 13.12
C PHE A 30 13.94 39.09 12.83
N TYR A 31 15.15 39.60 12.66
CA TYR A 31 15.55 40.91 12.13
C TYR A 31 17.09 40.83 12.08
N LEU A 32 17.83 41.17 11.02
CA LEU A 32 17.54 42.10 9.93
C LEU A 32 18.72 41.99 8.94
N ALA A 33 18.45 41.64 7.69
CA ALA A 33 19.09 42.26 6.52
C ALA A 33 18.02 42.29 5.43
N LEU A 34 17.58 43.51 5.13
CA LEU A 34 16.31 43.90 4.52
C LEU A 34 16.12 43.48 3.04
N PRO A 35 14.86 43.49 2.57
CA PRO A 35 14.41 43.25 1.21
C PRO A 35 14.43 44.53 0.33
N LEU A 36 14.08 44.33 -0.94
CA LEU A 36 13.78 45.29 -2.03
C LEU A 36 14.97 45.61 -2.94
N LEU A 37 14.94 45.08 -4.17
CA LEU A 37 14.40 45.85 -5.30
C LEU A 37 13.89 44.90 -6.43
N TRP A 38 12.55 44.89 -6.59
CA TRP A 38 11.77 44.75 -7.83
C TRP A 38 11.63 43.37 -8.49
N GLY A 39 10.61 42.63 -8.03
CA GLY A 39 9.73 41.85 -8.90
C GLY A 39 8.34 42.48 -8.87
N CYS A 40 8.14 43.57 -9.61
CA CYS A 40 6.78 43.98 -9.96
C CYS A 40 6.32 43.03 -11.06
N SER A 41 5.32 42.21 -10.75
CA SER A 41 4.44 41.63 -11.76
C SER A 41 3.03 41.84 -11.25
N ASN A 42 2.50 43.05 -11.48
CA ASN A 42 1.06 43.23 -11.50
C ASN A 42 0.53 42.57 -12.76
N ASP A 43 -0.48 41.74 -12.55
CA ASP A 43 -1.63 41.53 -13.43
C ASP A 43 -1.34 41.49 -14.93
N ASP A 44 -1.14 40.29 -15.46
CA ASP A 44 -1.89 39.92 -16.65
C ASP A 44 -2.45 38.50 -16.47
N ASN A 45 -3.77 38.46 -16.48
CA ASN A 45 -4.63 37.29 -16.36
C ASN A 45 -4.56 36.49 -17.69
N SER A 46 -3.37 36.02 -18.03
CA SER A 46 -3.14 35.12 -19.16
C SER A 46 -3.55 33.71 -18.73
N LEU A 47 -4.81 33.37 -19.01
CA LEU A 47 -5.35 32.00 -18.96
C LEU A 47 -4.71 31.05 -20.00
N ALA A 48 -3.58 31.42 -20.59
CA ALA A 48 -2.81 30.60 -21.51
C ALA A 48 -1.50 30.18 -20.82
N GLY A 49 -1.37 28.88 -20.53
CA GLY A 49 -0.10 28.30 -20.08
C GLY A 49 1.00 28.47 -21.14
N PRO A 50 2.28 28.22 -20.78
CA PRO A 50 3.41 28.43 -21.67
C PRO A 50 3.24 27.64 -22.98
N SER A 51 3.79 28.17 -24.07
CA SER A 51 3.71 27.58 -25.41
C SER A 51 4.95 26.72 -25.73
N ALA A 52 4.78 25.60 -26.43
CA ALA A 52 5.90 24.72 -26.79
C ALA A 52 6.74 25.38 -27.88
N ASN A 53 7.96 25.83 -27.53
CA ASN A 53 8.84 26.53 -28.47
C ASN A 53 10.31 26.13 -28.24
N GLY A 54 10.82 25.24 -29.11
CA GLY A 54 12.26 24.95 -29.23
C GLY A 54 12.93 24.30 -28.02
N SER A 55 14.19 23.91 -28.19
CA SER A 55 15.06 23.42 -27.11
C SER A 55 15.64 24.63 -26.36
N LEU A 56 15.27 24.77 -25.09
CA LEU A 56 15.78 25.74 -24.12
C LEU A 56 17.13 25.33 -23.55
N ILE A 57 17.34 24.02 -23.40
CA ILE A 57 18.57 23.36 -22.95
C ILE A 57 18.82 22.07 -23.72
N GLU A 58 20.08 21.65 -23.78
CA GLU A 58 20.44 20.31 -24.21
C GLU A 58 20.09 19.32 -23.11
N PHE A 59 19.16 18.41 -23.40
CA PHE A 59 18.70 17.40 -22.45
C PHE A 59 18.73 16.02 -23.10
N ASN A 60 19.43 15.09 -22.44
CA ASN A 60 19.49 13.70 -22.85
C ASN A 60 18.87 12.81 -21.76
N PRO A 61 17.64 12.30 -21.94
CA PRO A 61 16.98 11.45 -20.94
C PRO A 61 17.75 10.15 -20.67
N THR A 62 18.58 9.70 -21.61
CA THR A 62 19.37 8.47 -21.44
C THR A 62 20.58 8.63 -20.52
N GLU A 63 21.02 9.88 -20.28
CA GLU A 63 22.07 10.25 -19.33
C GLU A 63 21.51 10.64 -17.97
N ASN A 64 20.20 10.81 -17.86
CA ASN A 64 19.54 10.89 -16.58
C ASN A 64 19.78 9.58 -15.80
N TYR A 65 19.70 9.60 -14.47
CA TYR A 65 20.08 8.47 -13.60
C TYR A 65 19.29 7.17 -13.88
N LYS A 66 19.58 6.42 -14.95
CA LYS A 66 18.73 5.42 -15.63
C LYS A 66 17.64 4.72 -14.81
N GLY A 67 16.39 4.86 -15.27
CA GLY A 67 15.29 3.93 -15.00
C GLY A 67 13.97 4.68 -15.00
N SER A 68 13.01 4.30 -15.84
CA SER A 68 11.63 4.81 -15.87
C SER A 68 11.11 5.11 -14.46
N TYR A 69 11.12 6.39 -14.06
CA TYR A 69 11.20 6.76 -12.65
C TYR A 69 9.84 6.64 -11.96
N GLU A 70 9.59 5.48 -11.35
CA GLU A 70 8.69 5.42 -10.20
C GLU A 70 9.36 6.18 -9.05
N VAL A 71 8.87 7.40 -8.79
CA VAL A 71 9.33 8.24 -7.69
C VAL A 71 8.38 8.00 -6.52
N SER A 72 8.87 7.27 -5.53
CA SER A 72 8.14 7.06 -4.27
C SER A 72 7.95 8.40 -3.56
N ILE A 73 6.70 8.77 -3.33
CA ILE A 73 6.33 9.88 -2.47
C ILE A 73 6.72 9.48 -1.04
N GLN A 74 7.33 10.39 -0.28
CA GLN A 74 7.58 10.27 1.16
C GLN A 74 6.64 11.24 1.89
N GLU A 75 6.42 11.05 3.20
CA GLU A 75 5.70 12.00 4.06
C GLU A 75 6.29 13.40 3.92
N SER A 76 7.60 13.53 3.95
CA SER A 76 8.26 14.83 3.85
C SER A 76 8.31 15.44 2.43
N GLY A 77 7.95 14.69 1.39
CA GLY A 77 7.97 15.16 0.00
C GLY A 77 8.44 14.11 -1.01
N ALA A 78 8.79 14.57 -2.21
CA ALA A 78 9.46 13.76 -3.22
C ALA A 78 10.68 14.51 -3.75
N LEU A 79 11.80 13.80 -3.95
CA LEU A 79 13.04 14.36 -4.48
C LEU A 79 13.46 13.61 -5.73
N LEU A 80 13.83 14.36 -6.77
CA LEU A 80 14.30 13.86 -8.05
C LEU A 80 15.60 14.59 -8.43
N PHE A 81 16.63 13.83 -8.81
CA PHE A 81 17.87 14.39 -9.34
C PHE A 81 17.88 14.25 -10.85
N ILE A 82 18.21 15.34 -11.54
CA ILE A 82 18.13 15.41 -13.00
C ILE A 82 19.42 16.02 -13.53
N LYS A 83 20.03 15.31 -14.48
CA LYS A 83 21.18 15.83 -15.21
C LYS A 83 20.70 16.79 -16.29
N VAL A 84 21.15 18.04 -16.22
CA VAL A 84 20.73 19.13 -17.10
C VAL A 84 21.90 20.10 -17.27
N ASP A 85 22.19 20.50 -18.51
CA ASP A 85 23.20 21.52 -18.80
C ASP A 85 22.53 22.78 -19.35
N GLY A 86 22.94 23.96 -18.85
CA GLY A 86 22.46 25.25 -19.36
C GLY A 86 21.18 25.79 -18.71
N VAL A 87 20.81 25.26 -17.54
CA VAL A 87 19.77 25.86 -16.69
C VAL A 87 20.20 27.26 -16.25
N GLN A 88 19.25 28.20 -16.22
CA GLN A 88 19.45 29.58 -15.83
C GLN A 88 18.71 29.86 -14.52
N GLN A 89 19.13 30.89 -13.79
CA GLN A 89 18.48 31.26 -12.53
C GLN A 89 17.01 31.69 -12.70
N SER A 90 16.64 32.20 -13.89
CA SER A 90 15.27 32.58 -14.23
C SER A 90 14.41 31.41 -14.69
N ASP A 91 14.95 30.20 -14.77
CA ASP A 91 14.19 29.04 -15.19
C ASP A 91 13.29 28.55 -14.05
N GLU A 92 12.12 28.07 -14.44
CA GLU A 92 11.16 27.42 -13.56
C GLU A 92 11.01 25.96 -13.97
N PHE A 93 10.71 25.11 -12.99
CA PHE A 93 10.38 23.72 -13.24
C PHE A 93 8.95 23.48 -12.81
N ILE A 94 8.17 22.90 -13.71
CA ILE A 94 6.80 22.49 -13.45
C ILE A 94 6.62 21.03 -13.83
N VAL A 95 5.65 20.38 -13.20
CA VAL A 95 5.20 19.06 -13.63
C VAL A 95 3.76 19.12 -14.05
N ARG A 96 3.50 18.55 -15.22
CA ARG A 96 2.17 18.47 -15.80
C ARG A 96 1.63 17.07 -15.64
N LYS A 97 0.53 16.91 -14.91
CA LYS A 97 -0.14 15.62 -14.80
C LYS A 97 -0.68 15.22 -16.16
N THR A 98 -0.29 14.05 -16.63
CA THR A 98 -0.64 13.58 -17.99
C THR A 98 -2.13 13.33 -18.19
N GLU A 99 -2.85 13.00 -17.13
CA GLU A 99 -4.28 12.67 -17.15
C GLU A 99 -5.17 13.89 -17.41
N ASN A 100 -4.91 15.02 -16.72
CA ASN A 100 -5.78 16.21 -16.73
C ASN A 100 -5.06 17.50 -17.18
N ASN A 101 -3.76 17.42 -17.52
CA ASN A 101 -2.90 18.56 -17.86
C ASN A 101 -2.80 19.63 -16.76
N GLU A 102 -3.00 19.25 -15.50
CA GLU A 102 -2.80 20.15 -14.36
C GLU A 102 -1.31 20.36 -14.11
N ASP A 103 -0.92 21.63 -14.00
CA ASP A 103 0.46 22.05 -13.76
C ASP A 103 0.70 22.29 -12.27
N LEU A 104 1.82 21.77 -11.76
CA LEU A 104 2.30 21.95 -10.40
C LEU A 104 3.72 22.51 -10.44
N TYR A 105 3.99 23.54 -9.65
CA TYR A 105 5.31 24.15 -9.55
C TYR A 105 6.22 23.33 -8.65
N LEU A 106 7.50 23.28 -9.01
CA LEU A 106 8.51 22.52 -8.28
C LEU A 106 9.53 23.48 -7.66
N ASP A 107 9.90 23.22 -6.41
CA ASP A 107 11.12 23.78 -5.85
C ASP A 107 12.32 23.10 -6.51
N TRP A 108 13.36 23.88 -6.83
CA TRP A 108 14.56 23.33 -7.44
C TRP A 108 15.81 24.07 -6.99
N GLY A 109 16.95 23.40 -7.15
CA GLY A 109 18.26 24.00 -6.96
C GLY A 109 19.37 23.12 -7.53
N TYR A 110 20.55 23.72 -7.74
CA TYR A 110 21.71 22.93 -8.16
C TYR A 110 22.14 21.94 -7.09
N LYS A 111 22.63 20.77 -7.52
CA LYS A 111 23.12 19.74 -6.60
C LYS A 111 24.36 20.23 -5.87
N TYR A 112 24.33 20.18 -4.54
CA TYR A 112 25.48 20.56 -3.70
C TYR A 112 26.71 19.68 -4.00
N ALA A 113 27.85 20.33 -4.22
CA ALA A 113 29.13 19.71 -4.59
C ALA A 113 30.19 19.76 -3.47
N GLY A 114 29.89 20.42 -2.35
CA GLY A 114 30.78 20.51 -1.20
C GLY A 114 31.13 21.95 -0.82
N ILE A 115 32.20 22.09 -0.04
CA ILE A 115 32.75 23.38 0.37
C ILE A 115 34.15 23.48 -0.20
N ILE A 116 34.46 24.60 -0.85
CA ILE A 116 35.83 24.96 -1.20
C ILE A 116 36.27 26.07 -0.27
N GLY A 117 37.39 25.86 0.41
CA GLY A 117 38.07 26.86 1.23
C GLY A 117 39.25 27.47 0.48
N ASP A 118 39.53 28.74 0.75
CA ASP A 118 40.81 29.36 0.38
C ASP A 118 41.86 29.24 1.50
N GLU A 119 43.11 29.59 1.19
CA GLU A 119 44.23 29.56 2.16
C GLU A 119 44.06 30.53 3.34
N LEU A 120 43.10 31.45 3.26
CA LEU A 120 42.77 32.46 4.28
C LEU A 120 41.62 32.01 5.21
N GLY A 121 41.04 30.83 4.96
CA GLY A 121 39.97 30.26 5.77
C GLY A 121 38.57 30.76 5.42
N TYR A 122 38.39 31.38 4.25
CA TYR A 122 37.06 31.66 3.70
C TYR A 122 36.54 30.44 2.95
N TYR A 123 35.31 30.06 3.27
CA TYR A 123 34.66 28.88 2.74
C TYR A 123 33.43 29.26 1.93
N GLN A 124 33.32 28.72 0.72
CA GLN A 124 32.13 28.86 -0.13
C GLN A 124 31.54 27.50 -0.46
N ARG A 125 30.20 27.44 -0.46
CA ARG A 125 29.47 26.27 -0.95
C ARG A 125 29.59 26.21 -2.46
N THR A 126 29.89 25.05 -3.01
CA THR A 126 29.92 24.80 -4.44
C THR A 126 28.77 23.89 -4.83
N TYR A 127 28.33 24.04 -6.08
CA TYR A 127 27.21 23.32 -6.65
C TYR A 127 27.57 22.83 -8.04
N ARG A 128 27.01 21.71 -8.46
CA ARG A 128 27.19 21.17 -9.81
C ARG A 128 26.25 21.90 -10.76
N SER A 129 26.79 22.51 -11.80
CA SER A 129 26.00 23.21 -12.82
C SER A 129 25.28 22.27 -13.79
N ASP A 130 25.66 21.00 -13.81
CA ASP A 130 25.16 19.96 -14.72
C ASP A 130 24.04 19.10 -14.11
N THR A 131 23.65 19.38 -12.87
CA THR A 131 22.71 18.56 -12.12
C THR A 131 21.86 19.44 -11.22
N ILE A 132 20.54 19.33 -11.38
CA ILE A 132 19.58 19.91 -10.46
C ILE A 132 19.00 18.84 -9.54
N MET A 133 18.60 19.30 -8.37
CA MET A 133 17.65 18.63 -7.50
C MET A 133 16.33 19.35 -7.66
N VAL A 134 15.31 18.59 -8.05
CA VAL A 134 13.93 19.04 -8.08
C VAL A 134 13.24 18.35 -6.92
N GLY A 135 12.59 19.13 -6.07
CA GLY A 135 12.01 18.65 -4.84
C GLY A 135 10.66 19.26 -4.59
N LEU A 136 9.84 18.54 -3.84
CA LEU A 136 8.46 18.90 -3.59
C LEU A 136 8.11 18.85 -2.12
N GLY A 137 7.51 19.92 -1.62
CA GLY A 137 7.09 20.03 -0.23
C GLY A 137 5.74 19.38 0.04
N PHE A 138 5.48 19.09 1.32
CA PHE A 138 4.26 18.51 1.91
C PHE A 138 2.94 19.01 1.25
N LYS A 139 2.84 20.29 0.89
CA LYS A 139 1.55 20.98 0.79
C LYS A 139 0.93 21.08 -0.61
N ASP A 140 1.52 20.51 -1.65
CA ASP A 140 0.94 20.66 -2.99
C ASP A 140 -0.07 19.54 -3.30
N ASN A 141 -1.00 19.79 -4.22
CA ASN A 141 -2.12 18.92 -4.57
C ASN A 141 -1.67 17.72 -5.43
N TRP A 142 -0.80 16.87 -4.90
CA TRP A 142 -0.29 15.71 -5.65
C TRP A 142 -1.35 14.61 -5.76
N SER A 143 -1.13 13.71 -6.71
CA SER A 143 -1.80 12.42 -6.76
C SER A 143 -0.85 11.39 -7.36
N VAL A 144 -1.11 10.12 -7.07
CA VAL A 144 -0.40 9.03 -7.76
C VAL A 144 -0.73 9.09 -9.25
N GLY A 145 0.28 9.03 -10.11
CA GLY A 145 0.07 9.16 -11.56
C GLY A 145 1.34 9.51 -12.34
N GLU A 146 1.19 9.63 -13.66
CA GLU A 146 2.28 10.02 -14.57
C GLU A 146 2.30 11.54 -14.79
N TYR A 147 3.50 12.11 -14.79
CA TYR A 147 3.74 13.54 -14.91
C TYR A 147 4.87 13.81 -15.92
N ASP A 148 4.68 14.84 -16.74
CA ASP A 148 5.71 15.38 -17.62
C ASP A 148 6.47 16.49 -16.90
N LEU A 149 7.79 16.38 -16.80
CA LEU A 149 8.64 17.47 -16.29
C LEU A 149 8.90 18.48 -17.39
N LEU A 150 8.60 19.74 -17.10
CA LEU A 150 8.80 20.85 -18.02
C LEU A 150 9.76 21.88 -17.40
N LEU A 151 10.72 22.32 -18.22
CA LEU A 151 11.48 23.53 -17.99
C LEU A 151 10.73 24.70 -18.62
N VAL A 152 10.49 25.75 -17.86
CA VAL A 152 9.80 26.97 -18.31
C VAL A 152 10.77 28.14 -18.26
N ARG A 153 10.80 28.91 -19.35
CA ARG A 153 11.59 30.14 -19.47
C ARG A 153 10.71 31.21 -20.13
N GLY A 154 10.19 32.14 -19.33
CA GLY A 154 9.16 33.08 -19.78
C GLY A 154 7.92 32.33 -20.31
N ASP A 155 7.45 32.68 -21.50
CA ASP A 155 6.24 32.08 -22.10
C ASP A 155 6.50 30.78 -22.88
N THR A 156 7.70 30.22 -22.73
CA THR A 156 8.14 29.03 -23.46
C THR A 156 8.42 27.88 -22.51
N TYR A 157 8.10 26.66 -22.93
CA TYR A 157 8.49 25.47 -22.19
C TYR A 157 9.15 24.41 -23.08
N GLN A 158 10.04 23.64 -22.45
CA GLN A 158 10.62 22.42 -22.99
C GLN A 158 10.24 21.26 -22.07
N LYS A 159 9.61 20.22 -22.62
CA LYS A 159 9.46 18.94 -21.92
C LYS A 159 10.82 18.27 -21.83
N LEU A 160 11.25 17.97 -20.60
CA LEU A 160 12.49 17.28 -20.33
C LEU A 160 12.24 15.77 -20.27
N ASP A 161 11.46 15.31 -19.29
CA ASP A 161 11.32 13.89 -18.99
C ASP A 161 9.89 13.54 -18.58
N ARG A 162 9.62 12.25 -18.33
CA ARG A 162 8.38 11.73 -17.75
C ARG A 162 8.70 10.81 -16.58
N PHE A 163 7.96 10.97 -15.50
CA PHE A 163 8.07 10.11 -14.32
C PHE A 163 6.68 9.77 -13.76
N LYS A 164 6.64 8.77 -12.88
CA LYS A 164 5.41 8.32 -12.20
C LYS A 164 5.58 8.52 -10.71
N PHE A 165 4.74 9.37 -10.10
CA PHE A 165 4.67 9.43 -8.65
C PHE A 165 3.83 8.28 -8.12
N CYS A 166 4.34 7.57 -7.13
CA CYS A 166 3.70 6.42 -6.50
C CYS A 166 3.94 6.41 -4.98
N ILE A 167 3.10 5.73 -4.23
CA ILE A 167 3.35 5.41 -2.81
C ILE A 167 4.35 4.25 -2.74
N LEU A 168 4.04 3.15 -3.43
CA LEU A 168 4.88 1.96 -3.53
C LEU A 168 5.39 1.78 -4.96
N LYS A 169 6.67 1.43 -5.10
CA LYS A 169 7.31 1.09 -6.38
C LYS A 169 7.74 -0.39 -6.40
N ASP A 170 8.00 -0.91 -7.60
CA ASP A 170 8.48 -2.29 -7.80
C ASP A 170 7.57 -3.37 -7.16
N ILE A 171 6.25 -3.12 -7.18
CA ILE A 171 5.24 -3.96 -6.55
C ILE A 171 5.20 -5.36 -7.18
N THR A 172 5.32 -6.38 -6.34
CA THR A 172 5.09 -7.79 -6.65
C THR A 172 4.07 -8.35 -5.66
N VAL A 173 3.05 -9.06 -6.16
CA VAL A 173 1.98 -9.65 -5.32
C VAL A 173 1.96 -11.16 -5.49
N ASP A 174 1.92 -11.87 -4.37
CA ASP A 174 1.69 -13.31 -4.29
C ASP A 174 0.27 -13.59 -3.79
N LEU A 175 -0.52 -14.23 -4.66
CA LEU A 175 -1.92 -14.58 -4.47
C LEU A 175 -2.13 -16.09 -4.28
N THR A 176 -1.06 -16.87 -4.10
CA THR A 176 -1.14 -18.35 -4.02
C THR A 176 -1.84 -18.86 -2.76
N GLN A 177 -1.88 -18.06 -1.69
CA GLN A 177 -2.50 -18.43 -0.41
C GLN A 177 -3.73 -17.58 -0.06
N LYS A 178 -4.29 -16.82 -1.02
CA LYS A 178 -5.40 -15.89 -0.76
C LYS A 178 -6.65 -16.60 -0.22
N GLU A 179 -6.91 -17.83 -0.65
CA GLU A 179 -8.00 -18.67 -0.15
C GLU A 179 -7.79 -19.12 1.31
N GLY A 180 -6.53 -19.25 1.75
CA GLY A 180 -6.17 -19.39 3.18
C GLY A 180 -6.17 -18.05 3.93
N GLY A 181 -6.67 -17.00 3.28
CA GLY A 181 -6.75 -15.66 3.81
C GLY A 181 -5.44 -14.87 3.74
N VAL A 182 -4.40 -15.33 3.02
CA VAL A 182 -3.08 -14.68 2.99
C VAL A 182 -2.73 -14.11 1.62
N ILE A 183 -2.46 -12.80 1.55
CA ILE A 183 -1.83 -12.17 0.38
C ILE A 183 -0.45 -11.67 0.77
N GLY A 184 0.56 -11.99 -0.04
CA GLY A 184 1.92 -11.48 0.11
C GLY A 184 2.16 -10.29 -0.81
N VAL A 185 2.72 -9.20 -0.28
CA VAL A 185 3.08 -8.02 -1.07
C VAL A 185 4.53 -7.65 -0.82
N ALA A 186 5.33 -7.62 -1.88
CA ALA A 186 6.70 -7.11 -1.87
C ALA A 186 6.77 -5.84 -2.70
N ALA A 187 7.26 -4.75 -2.12
CA ALA A 187 7.38 -3.45 -2.77
C ALA A 187 8.40 -2.58 -2.02
N ASP A 188 8.88 -1.53 -2.67
CA ASP A 188 9.70 -0.50 -2.02
C ASP A 188 8.81 0.72 -1.68
N GLY A 189 9.11 1.40 -0.56
CA GLY A 189 8.40 2.61 -0.14
C GLY A 189 7.40 2.43 1.01
N TRP A 190 7.41 1.27 1.67
CA TRP A 190 6.59 0.99 2.87
C TRP A 190 6.95 1.85 4.08
N LEU A 191 8.24 2.20 4.21
CA LEU A 191 8.74 3.05 5.26
C LEU A 191 8.88 4.49 4.79
N ASP A 192 8.57 5.40 5.71
CA ASP A 192 9.08 6.74 5.63
C ASP A 192 10.46 6.82 6.31
N ILE A 193 11.51 7.05 5.51
CA ILE A 193 12.91 7.15 5.99
C ILE A 193 13.10 8.33 6.97
N SER A 194 12.25 9.36 6.90
CA SER A 194 12.34 10.56 7.74
C SER A 194 11.66 10.42 9.10
N THR A 195 10.62 9.60 9.22
CA THR A 195 9.87 9.44 10.48
C THR A 195 9.96 8.04 11.09
N TYR A 196 10.43 7.03 10.34
CA TYR A 196 10.43 5.61 10.72
C TYR A 196 9.05 5.13 11.24
N GLY A 197 7.98 5.83 10.87
CA GLY A 197 6.61 5.57 11.28
C GLY A 197 5.84 4.79 10.22
N SER A 198 4.83 4.02 10.64
CA SER A 198 3.84 3.45 9.74
C SER A 198 2.87 4.54 9.27
N VAL A 199 3.03 5.04 8.05
CA VAL A 199 2.21 6.16 7.53
C VAL A 199 1.10 5.68 6.57
N ASP A 200 1.04 4.38 6.30
CA ASP A 200 0.15 3.81 5.28
C ASP A 200 -0.90 2.86 5.86
N SER A 201 -2.12 2.87 5.29
CA SER A 201 -3.09 1.79 5.45
C SER A 201 -3.31 1.03 4.15
N LEU A 202 -3.58 -0.26 4.29
CA LEU A 202 -4.12 -1.09 3.23
C LEU A 202 -5.64 -1.06 3.29
N GLU A 203 -6.26 -0.64 2.20
CA GLU A 203 -7.71 -0.64 2.01
C GLU A 203 -8.10 -1.80 1.11
N PHE A 204 -9.09 -2.58 1.55
CA PHE A 204 -9.69 -3.65 0.76
C PHE A 204 -11.07 -3.20 0.29
N VAL A 205 -11.25 -3.20 -1.03
CA VAL A 205 -12.45 -2.69 -1.67
C VAL A 205 -13.18 -3.83 -2.36
N ASN A 206 -14.48 -3.96 -2.08
CA ASN A 206 -15.34 -4.82 -2.89
C ASN A 206 -15.49 -4.19 -4.28
N LYS A 207 -15.01 -4.86 -5.31
CA LYS A 207 -15.00 -4.30 -6.67
C LYS A 207 -16.40 -4.04 -7.22
N SER A 208 -17.38 -4.86 -6.83
CA SER A 208 -18.75 -4.75 -7.32
C SER A 208 -19.53 -3.57 -6.70
N THR A 209 -19.28 -3.25 -5.43
CA THR A 209 -19.98 -2.17 -4.72
C THR A 209 -19.16 -0.90 -4.58
N GLY A 210 -17.83 -0.98 -4.74
CA GLY A 210 -16.89 0.10 -4.45
C GLY A 210 -16.70 0.38 -2.95
N GLU A 211 -17.28 -0.46 -2.08
CA GLU A 211 -17.21 -0.29 -0.63
C GLU A 211 -15.87 -0.72 -0.06
N ILE A 212 -15.29 0.12 0.81
CA ILE A 212 -14.10 -0.25 1.61
C ILE A 212 -14.56 -1.18 2.73
N ILE A 213 -14.25 -2.47 2.62
CA ILE A 213 -14.60 -3.49 3.61
C ILE A 213 -13.74 -3.36 4.85
N GLU A 214 -12.46 -3.07 4.67
CA GLU A 214 -11.53 -2.91 5.78
C GLU A 214 -10.39 -1.98 5.41
N SER A 215 -9.86 -1.29 6.42
CA SER A 215 -8.63 -0.52 6.34
C SER A 215 -7.72 -0.94 7.48
N ILE A 216 -6.56 -1.52 7.15
CA ILE A 216 -5.59 -2.03 8.11
C ILE A 216 -4.36 -1.14 8.07
N SER A 217 -3.92 -0.59 9.21
CA SER A 217 -2.63 0.11 9.27
C SER A 217 -1.49 -0.84 8.92
N SER A 218 -0.61 -0.43 8.01
CA SER A 218 0.61 -1.18 7.72
C SER A 218 1.47 -1.20 8.98
N THR A 219 1.86 -2.38 9.48
CA THR A 219 2.80 -2.51 10.60
C THR A 219 4.23 -2.73 10.11
N TYR A 220 4.48 -2.60 8.81
CA TYR A 220 5.76 -2.93 8.20
C TYR A 220 6.81 -1.86 8.49
N GLN A 221 7.98 -2.28 8.97
CA GLN A 221 9.03 -1.39 9.49
C GLN A 221 10.42 -1.65 8.91
N ALA A 222 10.57 -2.38 7.80
CA ALA A 222 11.90 -2.75 7.29
C ALA A 222 12.35 -1.90 6.09
N ASP A 223 13.59 -1.39 6.20
CA ASP A 223 14.30 -0.54 5.22
C ASP A 223 15.22 -1.37 4.30
N GLU A 224 15.33 -2.68 4.55
CA GLU A 224 16.23 -3.57 3.82
C GLU A 224 15.51 -4.86 3.42
N ALA A 225 15.59 -5.15 2.11
CA ALA A 225 15.04 -6.30 1.42
C ALA A 225 13.51 -6.32 1.24
N LYS A 226 13.13 -6.76 0.04
CA LYS A 226 11.77 -7.08 -0.39
C LYS A 226 11.20 -8.18 0.51
N GLU A 227 10.70 -7.84 1.71
CA GLU A 227 9.94 -8.81 2.49
C GLU A 227 8.46 -8.73 2.13
N TYR A 228 7.82 -9.88 2.26
CA TYR A 228 6.39 -10.03 2.02
C TYR A 228 5.65 -9.49 3.23
N LEU A 229 4.73 -8.54 3.04
CA LEU A 229 3.74 -8.20 4.04
C LEU A 229 2.57 -9.21 3.93
N PRO A 230 2.43 -10.19 4.85
CA PRO A 230 1.29 -11.08 4.84
C PRO A 230 0.07 -10.34 5.36
N VAL A 231 -0.95 -10.17 4.53
CA VAL A 231 -2.25 -9.65 4.96
C VAL A 231 -3.17 -10.82 5.24
N LYS A 232 -3.76 -10.88 6.44
CA LYS A 232 -4.71 -11.93 6.84
C LYS A 232 -6.15 -11.44 6.78
N PHE A 233 -7.00 -12.13 6.01
CA PHE A 233 -8.44 -11.86 5.93
C PHE A 233 -9.23 -12.72 6.91
N SER A 234 -10.26 -12.12 7.52
CA SER A 234 -11.24 -12.87 8.32
C SER A 234 -12.42 -13.32 7.45
N TYR A 235 -12.75 -14.60 7.47
CA TYR A 235 -13.88 -15.19 6.75
C TYR A 235 -15.21 -14.43 6.93
N GLU A 236 -15.47 -13.91 8.14
CA GLU A 236 -16.73 -13.22 8.47
C GLU A 236 -16.93 -11.88 7.75
N LYS A 237 -15.85 -11.22 7.31
CA LYS A 237 -15.91 -9.88 6.72
C LYS A 237 -15.85 -9.86 5.20
N TYR A 238 -15.30 -10.90 4.58
CA TYR A 238 -14.96 -10.91 3.16
C TYR A 238 -15.76 -11.99 2.43
N PRO A 239 -16.99 -11.76 1.96
CA PRO A 239 -17.73 -12.77 1.19
C PRO A 239 -17.03 -13.19 -0.11
N THR A 240 -17.45 -14.29 -0.74
CA THR A 240 -16.95 -14.65 -2.09
C THR A 240 -17.19 -13.50 -3.07
N GLY A 241 -16.17 -13.10 -3.84
CA GLY A 241 -16.29 -12.01 -4.82
C GLY A 241 -14.95 -11.52 -5.37
N GLU A 242 -15.01 -10.45 -6.16
CA GLU A 242 -13.84 -9.75 -6.70
C GLU A 242 -13.47 -8.56 -5.81
N TYR A 243 -12.18 -8.39 -5.55
CA TYR A 243 -11.64 -7.40 -4.63
C TYR A 243 -10.50 -6.61 -5.24
N GLU A 244 -10.32 -5.39 -4.73
CA GLU A 244 -9.16 -4.58 -5.00
C GLU A 244 -8.43 -4.28 -3.69
N MET A 245 -7.11 -4.38 -3.70
CA MET A 245 -6.26 -3.93 -2.61
C MET A 245 -5.60 -2.61 -2.99
N TRP A 246 -5.69 -1.64 -2.10
CA TRP A 246 -5.14 -0.30 -2.24
C TRP A 246 -4.25 0.04 -1.05
N ILE A 247 -3.30 0.93 -1.26
CA ILE A 247 -2.57 1.59 -0.18
C ILE A 247 -2.94 3.06 -0.14
N LYS A 248 -3.10 3.59 1.07
CA LYS A 248 -3.43 4.98 1.34
C LYS A 248 -2.47 5.57 2.34
N ARG A 249 -1.97 6.77 2.06
CA ARG A 249 -1.13 7.56 2.96
C ARG A 249 -1.98 8.61 3.66
N TRP A 250 -2.19 8.45 4.97
CA TRP A 250 -3.26 9.09 5.73
C TRP A 250 -3.27 10.62 5.68
N ASP A 251 -2.10 11.24 5.83
CA ASP A 251 -2.01 12.69 6.05
C ASP A 251 -2.17 13.53 4.78
N TYR A 252 -2.24 12.88 3.60
CA TYR A 252 -2.16 13.55 2.31
C TYR A 252 -3.23 13.10 1.31
N GLY A 253 -4.03 12.09 1.68
CA GLY A 253 -5.07 11.55 0.80
C GLY A 253 -4.54 10.81 -0.43
N PHE A 254 -3.23 10.50 -0.50
CA PHE A 254 -2.69 9.69 -1.59
C PHE A 254 -3.22 8.27 -1.50
N ARG A 255 -3.56 7.73 -2.66
CA ARG A 255 -4.12 6.40 -2.79
C ARG A 255 -3.59 5.73 -4.05
N GLN A 256 -3.14 4.49 -3.93
CA GLN A 256 -2.59 3.71 -5.04
C GLN A 256 -3.17 2.30 -5.02
N LYS A 257 -3.62 1.82 -6.17
CA LYS A 257 -4.03 0.42 -6.33
C LYS A 257 -2.80 -0.47 -6.35
N ILE A 258 -2.81 -1.54 -5.56
CA ILE A 258 -1.77 -2.56 -5.54
C ILE A 258 -2.12 -3.70 -6.50
N CYS A 259 -3.30 -4.32 -6.32
CA CYS A 259 -3.75 -5.43 -7.15
C CYS A 259 -5.27 -5.61 -7.14
N GLU A 260 -5.75 -6.43 -8.07
CA GLU A 260 -7.07 -7.06 -8.02
C GLU A 260 -6.91 -8.54 -7.68
N PHE A 261 -7.89 -9.13 -7.01
CA PHE A 261 -7.92 -10.56 -6.74
C PHE A 261 -9.36 -11.06 -6.55
N ASP A 262 -9.59 -12.32 -6.91
CA ASP A 262 -10.83 -13.02 -6.62
C ASP A 262 -10.65 -13.81 -5.33
N LEU A 263 -11.65 -13.75 -4.45
CA LEU A 263 -11.66 -14.50 -3.20
C LEU A 263 -12.86 -15.44 -3.20
N PHE A 264 -12.60 -16.74 -3.02
CA PHE A 264 -13.65 -17.72 -2.73
C PHE A 264 -13.64 -18.04 -1.25
N GLN A 265 -14.78 -17.85 -0.59
CA GLN A 265 -14.93 -18.24 0.81
C GLN A 265 -15.43 -19.65 0.98
N TYR A 266 -14.57 -20.45 1.62
CA TYR A 266 -14.92 -21.76 2.14
C TYR A 266 -15.64 -21.57 3.47
N ALA A 267 -16.96 -21.72 3.45
CA ALA A 267 -17.81 -21.53 4.61
C ALA A 267 -18.93 -22.57 4.63
N PHE A 268 -19.53 -22.82 5.80
CA PHE A 268 -20.75 -23.63 5.86
C PHE A 268 -21.90 -22.94 5.13
N VAL A 269 -22.71 -23.72 4.42
CA VAL A 269 -23.95 -23.24 3.80
C VAL A 269 -24.90 -22.73 4.89
N ASN A 270 -24.95 -23.47 6.01
CA ASN A 270 -25.69 -23.10 7.21
C ASN A 270 -24.72 -23.15 8.40
N SER A 271 -24.59 -22.04 9.13
CA SER A 271 -23.80 -21.98 10.37
C SER A 271 -24.48 -22.68 11.56
N ASP A 272 -25.64 -23.29 11.33
CA ASP A 272 -26.43 -23.97 12.35
C ASP A 272 -25.73 -25.27 12.80
N PRO A 273 -25.95 -25.71 14.05
CA PRO A 273 -25.38 -26.96 14.53
C PRO A 273 -25.91 -28.15 13.72
N ILE A 274 -25.21 -29.30 13.79
CA ILE A 274 -25.63 -30.53 13.10
C ILE A 274 -27.05 -30.94 13.55
N VAL A 275 -27.97 -31.07 12.61
CA VAL A 275 -29.37 -31.49 12.82
C VAL A 275 -29.73 -32.62 11.87
N LYS A 276 -30.61 -33.51 12.31
CA LYS A 276 -31.13 -34.61 11.50
C LYS A 276 -32.00 -34.09 10.35
N ALA A 277 -31.69 -34.51 9.13
CA ALA A 277 -32.50 -34.21 7.95
C ALA A 277 -33.75 -35.12 7.87
N GLU A 278 -34.67 -34.77 6.97
CA GLU A 278 -35.95 -35.49 6.78
C GLU A 278 -35.78 -36.97 6.40
N ASP A 279 -34.71 -37.30 5.69
CA ASP A 279 -34.34 -38.68 5.31
C ASP A 279 -33.78 -39.50 6.48
N GLY A 280 -33.65 -38.88 7.66
CA GLY A 280 -33.19 -39.45 8.89
C GLY A 280 -31.66 -39.48 9.05
N ASN A 281 -30.90 -38.94 8.10
CA ASN A 281 -29.44 -38.86 8.17
C ASN A 281 -28.98 -37.47 8.66
N TYR A 282 -27.71 -37.38 9.07
CA TYR A 282 -27.07 -36.12 9.42
C TYR A 282 -26.14 -35.67 8.30
N TYR A 283 -26.12 -34.37 8.02
CA TYR A 283 -25.29 -33.80 6.96
C TYR A 283 -24.57 -32.55 7.41
N ILE A 284 -23.40 -32.31 6.83
CA ILE A 284 -22.72 -31.02 6.85
C ILE A 284 -22.65 -30.51 5.41
N GLN A 285 -22.95 -29.23 5.21
CA GLN A 285 -22.90 -28.58 3.91
C GLN A 285 -21.98 -27.37 3.94
N PHE A 286 -21.05 -27.29 3.00
CA PHE A 286 -20.10 -26.19 2.90
C PHE A 286 -19.75 -25.88 1.45
N TYR A 287 -19.35 -24.63 1.21
CA TYR A 287 -18.92 -24.15 -0.09
C TYR A 287 -17.47 -24.55 -0.37
N VAL A 288 -17.23 -25.09 -1.56
CA VAL A 288 -15.91 -25.51 -2.07
C VAL A 288 -15.84 -25.17 -3.55
N SER A 289 -14.85 -24.39 -3.97
CA SER A 289 -14.71 -23.97 -5.37
C SER A 289 -14.41 -25.14 -6.29
N ASP A 290 -13.43 -25.95 -5.90
CA ASP A 290 -12.90 -27.10 -6.60
C ASP A 290 -11.86 -27.79 -5.72
N PHE A 291 -11.52 -29.03 -6.04
CA PHE A 291 -10.62 -29.86 -5.24
C PHE A 291 -10.18 -31.09 -6.05
N ASP A 292 -9.08 -31.69 -5.61
CA ASP A 292 -8.48 -32.92 -6.09
C ASP A 292 -8.80 -34.07 -5.13
N GLU A 293 -9.60 -35.05 -5.57
CA GLU A 293 -10.05 -36.20 -4.75
C GLU A 293 -8.89 -37.08 -4.22
N THR A 294 -7.68 -36.93 -4.78
CA THR A 294 -6.51 -37.72 -4.36
C THR A 294 -5.66 -37.02 -3.30
N ARG A 295 -5.84 -35.71 -3.10
CA ARG A 295 -4.97 -34.88 -2.24
C ARG A 295 -5.73 -34.06 -1.21
N ASP A 296 -6.94 -33.62 -1.54
CA ASP A 296 -7.69 -32.69 -0.71
C ASP A 296 -8.57 -33.44 0.28
N THR A 297 -8.49 -33.03 1.55
CA THR A 297 -9.06 -33.76 2.67
C THR A 297 -9.93 -32.88 3.55
N TYR A 298 -10.77 -33.52 4.34
CA TYR A 298 -11.47 -32.91 5.45
C TYR A 298 -11.18 -33.67 6.74
N ALA A 299 -11.28 -32.98 7.87
CA ALA A 299 -11.36 -33.57 9.19
C ALA A 299 -12.41 -32.80 10.00
N ILE A 300 -13.34 -33.52 10.61
CA ILE A 300 -14.39 -32.99 11.46
C ILE A 300 -14.11 -33.42 12.88
N VAL A 301 -14.00 -32.44 13.76
CA VAL A 301 -13.81 -32.64 15.19
C VAL A 301 -14.82 -31.77 15.91
N ASP A 302 -15.60 -32.35 16.82
CA ASP A 302 -16.41 -31.55 17.71
C ASP A 302 -15.54 -30.74 18.70
N THR A 303 -16.04 -29.59 19.11
CA THR A 303 -15.31 -28.70 20.03
C THR A 303 -15.24 -29.33 21.44
N PRO A 304 -14.18 -29.06 22.24
CA PRO A 304 -13.19 -30.06 22.64
C PRO A 304 -13.56 -31.00 23.81
N ASP A 305 -14.74 -30.84 24.41
CA ASP A 305 -14.97 -31.38 25.76
C ASP A 305 -15.83 -32.66 25.81
N GLN A 306 -16.41 -33.13 24.69
CA GLN A 306 -17.33 -34.28 24.73
C GLN A 306 -17.26 -35.29 23.56
N SER A 307 -16.38 -35.12 22.57
CA SER A 307 -16.10 -36.05 21.46
C SER A 307 -17.26 -36.95 21.04
N TYR A 308 -18.31 -36.38 20.45
CA TYR A 308 -19.50 -37.09 19.95
C TYR A 308 -19.36 -37.62 18.53
N TYR A 309 -18.51 -36.99 17.71
CA TYR A 309 -18.33 -37.37 16.31
C TYR A 309 -16.92 -37.00 15.85
N TYR A 310 -16.26 -37.92 15.14
CA TYR A 310 -15.01 -37.68 14.45
C TYR A 310 -15.06 -38.35 13.09
N ASP A 311 -14.67 -37.62 12.04
CA ASP A 311 -14.56 -38.17 10.69
C ASP A 311 -13.50 -37.42 9.91
N ASP A 312 -12.69 -38.16 9.18
CA ASP A 312 -11.69 -37.62 8.27
C ASP A 312 -11.65 -38.43 6.98
N GLY A 313 -11.21 -37.79 5.91
CA GLY A 313 -11.11 -38.45 4.63
C GLY A 313 -10.85 -37.51 3.47
N ASN A 314 -10.83 -38.10 2.28
CA ASN A 314 -10.70 -37.34 1.05
C ASN A 314 -12.04 -36.74 0.64
N LEU A 315 -11.99 -35.54 0.07
CA LEU A 315 -13.15 -34.97 -0.60
C LEU A 315 -13.50 -35.81 -1.83
N SER A 316 -14.80 -36.01 -2.08
CA SER A 316 -15.27 -36.71 -3.29
C SER A 316 -16.24 -35.87 -4.11
N LYS A 317 -16.07 -35.89 -5.43
CA LYS A 317 -16.97 -35.26 -6.41
C LYS A 317 -18.38 -35.84 -6.37
N ALA A 318 -18.57 -37.05 -5.84
CA ALA A 318 -19.90 -37.62 -5.62
C ALA A 318 -20.75 -36.82 -4.62
N ASN A 319 -20.11 -36.07 -3.72
CA ASN A 319 -20.77 -35.26 -2.70
C ASN A 319 -20.79 -33.76 -3.04
N TRP A 320 -20.29 -33.36 -4.21
CA TRP A 320 -20.12 -31.96 -4.58
C TRP A 320 -20.94 -31.62 -5.82
N ASP A 321 -21.69 -30.53 -5.73
CA ASP A 321 -22.44 -29.99 -6.84
C ASP A 321 -21.63 -28.85 -7.51
N PRO A 322 -21.20 -29.01 -8.77
CA PRO A 322 -20.43 -27.99 -9.48
C PRO A 322 -21.24 -26.73 -9.85
N GLU A 323 -22.57 -26.79 -9.86
CA GLU A 323 -23.41 -25.63 -10.18
C GLU A 323 -23.61 -24.72 -8.96
N THR A 324 -23.81 -25.32 -7.78
CA THR A 324 -24.01 -24.58 -6.54
C THR A 324 -22.73 -24.40 -5.71
N LEU A 325 -21.67 -25.13 -6.07
CA LEU A 325 -20.40 -25.23 -5.33
C LEU A 325 -20.56 -25.78 -3.91
N ILE A 326 -21.69 -26.43 -3.62
CA ILE A 326 -22.00 -27.00 -2.31
C ILE A 326 -21.47 -28.44 -2.24
N TYR A 327 -20.62 -28.69 -1.26
CA TYR A 327 -20.27 -30.03 -0.82
C TYR A 327 -21.25 -30.47 0.28
N ARG A 328 -21.89 -31.63 0.14
CA ARG A 328 -22.82 -32.21 1.10
C ARG A 328 -22.27 -33.53 1.63
N LEU A 329 -21.64 -33.48 2.80
CA LEU A 329 -21.12 -34.66 3.47
C LEU A 329 -22.22 -35.33 4.30
N LYS A 330 -22.48 -36.61 4.05
CA LYS A 330 -23.29 -37.46 4.95
C LYS A 330 -22.41 -37.93 6.09
N LEU A 331 -22.85 -37.71 7.34
CA LEU A 331 -22.13 -38.19 8.51
C LEU A 331 -22.34 -39.70 8.69
N ASP A 332 -21.25 -40.46 8.80
CA ASP A 332 -21.29 -41.91 8.93
C ASP A 332 -21.75 -42.33 10.33
N ASP A 333 -22.65 -43.30 10.38
CA ASP A 333 -23.16 -43.88 11.62
C ASP A 333 -22.07 -44.53 12.48
N ALA A 334 -21.00 -45.03 11.87
CA ALA A 334 -19.87 -45.66 12.56
C ALA A 334 -19.00 -44.66 13.34
N ASN A 335 -19.04 -43.38 12.96
CA ASN A 335 -18.16 -42.33 13.45
C ASN A 335 -18.71 -41.58 14.68
N TRP A 336 -19.87 -42.02 15.18
CA TRP A 336 -20.51 -41.46 16.37
C TRP A 336 -20.02 -42.14 17.65
N PHE A 337 -19.52 -41.33 18.58
CA PHE A 337 -19.21 -41.77 19.93
C PHE A 337 -20.45 -41.57 20.82
N GLY A 338 -21.34 -42.55 20.79
CA GLY A 338 -22.55 -42.58 21.62
C GLY A 338 -23.84 -42.28 20.86
N ARG A 339 -24.86 -41.76 21.56
CA ARG A 339 -26.17 -41.49 20.93
C ARG A 339 -26.08 -40.24 20.06
N LYS A 340 -26.48 -40.39 18.79
CA LYS A 340 -26.69 -39.26 17.87
C LYS A 340 -27.64 -38.25 18.51
N LYS A 341 -27.29 -36.99 18.45
CA LYS A 341 -28.09 -35.88 18.97
C LYS A 341 -28.01 -34.69 18.03
N ASP A 342 -29.06 -33.90 18.00
CA ASP A 342 -29.08 -32.63 17.29
C ASP A 342 -28.37 -31.55 18.12
N GLY A 343 -28.00 -30.44 17.50
CA GLY A 343 -27.45 -29.29 18.23
C GLY A 343 -25.96 -29.40 18.56
N ILE A 344 -25.21 -30.24 17.83
CA ILE A 344 -23.76 -30.42 18.04
C ILE A 344 -23.00 -29.31 17.33
N SER A 345 -22.18 -28.58 18.10
CA SER A 345 -21.16 -27.66 17.57
C SER A 345 -19.96 -28.45 17.05
N PHE A 346 -19.34 -27.97 15.98
CA PHE A 346 -18.28 -28.69 15.29
C PHE A 346 -17.26 -27.75 14.70
N THR A 347 -16.04 -28.24 14.57
CA THR A 347 -14.97 -27.61 13.82
C THR A 347 -14.62 -28.53 12.67
N MET A 348 -14.49 -27.97 11.47
CA MET A 348 -14.00 -28.69 10.31
C MET A 348 -12.70 -28.05 9.85
N GLN A 349 -11.69 -28.89 9.68
CA GLN A 349 -10.46 -28.55 9.01
C GLN A 349 -10.54 -29.07 7.59
N LEU A 350 -10.30 -28.20 6.62
CA LEU A 350 -10.20 -28.51 5.21
C LEU A 350 -8.75 -28.32 4.79
N THR A 351 -8.19 -29.30 4.11
CA THR A 351 -6.90 -29.15 3.42
C THR A 351 -7.19 -29.21 1.92
N ILE A 352 -7.20 -28.05 1.25
CA ILE A 352 -7.58 -27.94 -0.17
C ILE A 352 -6.44 -27.26 -0.91
N LYS A 353 -5.91 -27.92 -1.94
CA LYS A 353 -4.78 -27.44 -2.75
C LYS A 353 -3.55 -27.05 -1.92
N GLY A 354 -3.35 -27.73 -0.78
CA GLY A 354 -2.26 -27.45 0.16
C GLY A 354 -2.50 -26.27 1.10
N LEU A 355 -3.73 -25.75 1.16
CA LEU A 355 -4.15 -24.72 2.11
C LEU A 355 -4.95 -25.34 3.25
N ASP A 356 -4.60 -25.01 4.49
CA ASP A 356 -5.35 -25.43 5.68
C ASP A 356 -6.35 -24.35 6.09
N ILE A 357 -7.63 -24.70 6.04
CA ILE A 357 -8.77 -23.81 6.27
C ILE A 357 -9.57 -24.36 7.44
N THR A 358 -9.84 -23.52 8.45
CA THR A 358 -10.67 -23.91 9.60
C THR A 358 -12.02 -23.22 9.55
N VAL A 359 -13.10 -23.99 9.63
CA VAL A 359 -14.48 -23.49 9.64
C VAL A 359 -15.19 -24.05 10.88
N THR A 360 -15.91 -23.20 11.61
CA THR A 360 -16.63 -23.60 12.84
C THR A 360 -18.13 -23.41 12.70
N GLY A 361 -18.89 -24.40 13.19
CA GLY A 361 -20.34 -24.35 13.35
C GLY A 361 -20.68 -24.32 14.84
N HIS A 362 -21.49 -23.36 15.26
CA HIS A 362 -21.83 -23.16 16.67
C HIS A 362 -23.32 -23.32 16.92
N ASN A 363 -23.68 -24.04 17.97
CA ASN A 363 -25.03 -23.98 18.50
C ASN A 363 -25.30 -22.55 18.99
N LYS A 364 -26.26 -21.85 18.37
CA LYS A 364 -26.78 -20.59 18.92
C LYS A 364 -27.34 -20.94 20.30
N LEU A 365 -26.67 -20.49 21.36
CA LEU A 365 -27.21 -20.57 22.72
C LEU A 365 -28.68 -20.15 22.66
N GLN A 366 -29.60 -21.09 22.91
CA GLN A 366 -30.97 -20.72 23.23
C GLN A 366 -30.86 -19.84 24.48
N LEU A 367 -31.02 -18.53 24.31
CA LEU A 367 -31.35 -17.65 25.42
C LEU A 367 -32.63 -18.23 26.01
N SER A 368 -32.53 -18.88 27.16
CA SER A 368 -33.69 -19.36 27.90
C SER A 368 -34.60 -18.17 28.18
N GLU A 369 -35.85 -18.24 27.73
CA GLU A 369 -36.92 -17.29 28.11
C GLU A 369 -37.13 -17.25 29.63
#